data_AF-A0A847BGW7-F1
#
_entry.id   AF-A0A847BGW7-F1
#
_cell.length_a   1.000
_cell.length_b   1.000
_cell.length_c   1.000
_cell.angle_alpha   90.00
_cell.angle_beta   90.00
_cell.angle_gamma   90.00
#
_symmetry.space_group_name_H-M   'P 1'
#
loop_
_entity.id
_entity.type
_entity.pdbx_description
1 polymer ?
#
loop_
_entity_poly.entity_id
_entity_poly.type
_entity_poly.pdbx_seq_one_letter_code
_entity_poly.pdbx_strand_id
1 'polypeptide(L)'
;MSLRTTLRILGLLLMLFSLTLVPPGAMSLLFNDGQGHAFAIAITITVMTGLMLFLPNRNAHKELRIRDGFLIAALFWSVLGLFGSLPFMLTSESALTLPDAVFESFAGLTTTGATVITGIEYLPESIRYYRQQLQWLGGMG
;
A
#
# COMPACT_ATOMS: atom_id res chain seq x y z
N MET A 1 25.70 4.27 6.30
CA MET A 1 24.27 4.17 6.00
C MET A 1 23.62 5.48 6.39
N SER A 2 22.86 6.11 5.50
CA SER A 2 22.22 7.40 5.80
C SER A 2 20.75 7.21 6.19
N LEU A 3 20.52 6.72 7.42
CA LEU A 3 19.16 6.36 7.89
C LEU A 3 18.14 7.50 7.68
N ARG A 4 18.54 8.75 7.93
CA ARG A 4 17.68 9.92 7.72
C ARG A 4 17.24 10.08 6.26
N THR A 5 18.15 9.89 5.30
CA THR A 5 17.83 9.94 3.86
C THR A 5 16.91 8.78 3.46
N THR A 6 17.16 7.58 3.98
CA THR A 6 16.30 6.40 3.77
C THR A 6 14.87 6.65 4.27
N LEU A 7 14.71 7.17 5.50
CA LEU A 7 13.40 7.47 6.08
C LEU A 7 12.67 8.57 5.29
N ARG A 8 13.38 9.60 4.83
CA ARG A 8 12.81 10.63 3.96
C ARG A 8 12.25 10.03 2.67
N ILE A 9 13.02 9.18 1.98
CA ILE A 9 12.61 8.55 0.72
C ILE A 9 11.42 7.62 0.98
N LEU A 10 11.47 6.81 2.04
CA LEU A 10 10.39 5.91 2.41
C LEU A 10 9.09 6.68 2.72
N GLY A 11 9.19 7.81 3.44
CA GLY A 11 8.05 8.68 3.71
C GLY A 11 7.42 9.26 2.44
N LEU A 12 8.25 9.69 1.48
CA LEU A 12 7.78 10.14 0.16
C LEU A 12 7.07 9.01 -0.60
N LEU A 13 7.64 7.82 -0.61
CA LEU A 13 7.05 6.65 -1.29
C LEU A 13 5.71 6.25 -0.67
N LEU A 14 5.57 6.31 0.65
CA LEU A 14 4.28 6.10 1.32
C LEU A 14 3.24 7.14 0.93
N MET A 15 3.61 8.42 0.92
CA MET A 15 2.69 9.49 0.49
C MET A 15 2.28 9.31 -0.98
N LEU A 16 3.21 8.93 -1.87
CA LEU A 16 2.89 8.61 -3.27
C LEU A 16 1.98 7.38 -3.38
N PHE A 17 2.26 6.31 -2.62
CA PHE A 17 1.43 5.12 -2.58
C PHE A 17 0.00 5.42 -2.10
N SER A 18 -0.17 6.33 -1.14
CA SER A 18 -1.51 6.72 -0.68
C SER A 18 -2.39 7.30 -1.80
N LEU A 19 -1.79 7.94 -2.81
CA LEU A 19 -2.53 8.44 -3.98
C LEU A 19 -3.10 7.30 -4.83
N THR A 20 -2.45 6.13 -4.85
CA THR A 20 -2.95 4.98 -5.60
C THR A 20 -4.17 4.35 -4.94
N LEU A 21 -4.40 4.61 -3.65
CA LEU A 21 -5.62 4.19 -2.93
C LEU A 21 -6.85 5.07 -3.25
N VAL A 22 -6.65 6.22 -3.91
CA VAL A 22 -7.77 7.10 -4.31
C VAL A 22 -8.64 6.46 -5.39
N PRO A 23 -8.09 5.92 -6.51
CA PRO A 23 -8.90 5.21 -7.51
C PRO A 23 -9.81 4.10 -6.96
N PRO A 24 -9.36 3.12 -6.15
CA PRO A 24 -10.27 2.11 -5.59
C PRO A 24 -11.28 2.72 -4.60
N GLY A 25 -10.90 3.74 -3.82
CA GLY A 25 -11.85 4.48 -2.99
C GLY A 25 -12.94 5.19 -3.81
N ALA A 26 -12.57 5.77 -4.96
CA ALA A 26 -13.52 6.38 -5.89
C ALA A 26 -14.42 5.32 -6.54
N MET A 27 -13.88 4.15 -6.90
CA MET A 27 -14.68 3.02 -7.39
C MET A 27 -15.73 2.60 -6.37
N SER A 28 -15.39 2.58 -5.08
CA SER A 28 -16.37 2.26 -4.04
C SER A 28 -17.56 3.23 -4.02
N LEU A 29 -17.30 4.53 -4.21
CA LEU A 29 -18.37 5.54 -4.28
C LEU A 29 -19.19 5.43 -5.57
N LEU A 30 -18.55 5.10 -6.70
CA LEU A 30 -19.23 4.94 -7.99
C LEU A 30 -20.15 3.72 -8.04
N PHE A 31 -19.69 2.60 -7.49
CA PHE A 31 -20.45 1.34 -7.45
C PHE A 31 -21.32 1.20 -6.19
N ASN A 32 -21.20 2.13 -5.25
CA ASN A 32 -21.92 2.14 -3.97
C ASN A 32 -21.78 0.81 -3.19
N ASP A 33 -20.57 0.26 -3.18
CA ASP A 33 -20.26 -1.05 -2.59
C ASP A 33 -19.92 -0.98 -1.08
N GLY A 34 -20.04 0.21 -0.48
CA GLY A 34 -19.88 0.46 0.95
C GLY A 34 -18.44 0.53 1.46
N GLN A 35 -17.42 0.27 0.64
CA GLN A 35 -16.03 0.14 1.11
C GLN A 35 -15.21 1.45 1.16
N GLY A 36 -15.80 2.58 0.80
CA GLY A 36 -15.07 3.86 0.69
C GLY A 36 -14.43 4.29 2.01
N HIS A 37 -15.04 3.93 3.14
CA HIS A 37 -14.49 4.19 4.48
C HIS A 37 -13.15 3.47 4.72
N ALA A 38 -13.01 2.22 4.25
CA ALA A 38 -11.79 1.43 4.39
C ALA A 38 -10.62 2.11 3.67
N PHE A 39 -10.85 2.57 2.44
CA PHE A 39 -9.85 3.31 1.66
C PHE A 39 -9.52 4.68 2.28
N ALA A 40 -10.52 5.41 2.78
CA ALA A 40 -10.29 6.71 3.43
C ALA A 40 -9.41 6.58 4.69
N ILE A 41 -9.67 5.57 5.51
CA ILE A 41 -8.85 5.28 6.71
C ILE A 41 -7.45 4.84 6.28
N ALA A 42 -7.32 3.94 5.29
CA ALA A 42 -6.02 3.49 4.78
C ALA A 42 -5.19 4.65 4.21
N ILE A 43 -5.79 5.55 3.42
CA ILE A 43 -5.14 6.78 2.92
C ILE A 43 -4.64 7.62 4.08
N THR A 44 -5.49 7.86 5.08
CA THR A 44 -5.14 8.71 6.24
C THR A 44 -3.97 8.13 7.01
N ILE A 45 -4.00 6.83 7.35
CA ILE A 45 -2.89 6.15 8.05
C ILE A 45 -1.60 6.22 7.23
N THR A 46 -1.69 5.98 5.92
CA THR A 46 -0.53 5.96 5.01
C THR A 46 0.09 7.35 4.86
N VAL A 47 -0.72 8.39 4.62
CA VAL A 47 -0.26 9.78 4.51
C VAL A 47 0.36 10.25 5.82
N MET A 48 -0.32 10.02 6.94
CA MET A 48 0.17 10.45 8.26
C MET A 48 1.50 9.78 8.60
N THR A 49 1.64 8.48 8.33
CA THR A 49 2.91 7.78 8.53
C THR A 49 3.99 8.32 7.59
N GLY A 50 3.66 8.51 6.31
CA GLY A 50 4.58 9.09 5.33
C GLY A 50 5.08 10.49 5.73
N LEU A 51 4.19 11.36 6.22
CA LEU A 51 4.51 12.68 6.74
C LEU A 51 5.39 12.62 8.00
N MET A 52 5.09 11.71 8.94
CA MET A 52 5.89 11.51 10.15
C MET A 52 7.32 11.07 9.81
N LEU A 53 7.51 10.25 8.77
CA LEU A 53 8.84 9.85 8.31
C LEU A 53 9.53 10.96 7.51
N PHE A 54 8.79 11.69 6.68
CA PHE A 54 9.34 12.70 5.78
C PHE A 54 9.72 14.00 6.50
N LEU A 55 8.82 14.59 7.30
CA LEU A 55 8.97 15.95 7.83
C LEU A 55 10.24 16.15 8.69
N PRO A 56 10.56 15.27 9.66
CA PRO A 56 11.78 15.40 10.46
C PRO A 56 13.07 15.24 9.62
N ASN A 57 12.95 14.54 8.48
CA ASN A 57 14.08 14.16 7.63
C ASN A 57 14.13 14.95 6.31
N ARG A 58 13.28 15.96 6.10
CA ARG A 58 13.11 16.67 4.82
C ARG A 58 14.40 17.30 4.27
N ASN A 59 15.31 17.70 5.17
CA ASN A 59 16.59 18.33 4.83
C ASN A 59 17.74 17.33 4.73
N ALA A 60 17.49 16.02 4.90
CA ALA A 60 18.51 15.00 4.74
C ALA A 60 18.83 14.81 3.26
N HIS A 61 19.95 15.39 2.82
CA HIS A 61 20.50 15.26 1.48
C HIS A 61 21.92 14.72 1.60
N LYS A 62 22.04 13.41 1.71
CA LYS A 62 23.33 12.72 1.64
C LYS A 62 23.35 11.86 0.40
N GLU A 63 24.48 11.85 -0.29
CA GLU A 63 24.69 11.01 -1.46
C GLU A 63 24.47 9.54 -1.11
N LEU A 64 23.59 8.88 -1.86
CA LEU A 64 23.22 7.49 -1.62
C LEU A 64 24.36 6.58 -2.06
N ARG A 65 24.82 5.73 -1.14
CA ARG A 65 25.75 4.66 -1.50
C ARG A 65 24.96 3.47 -2.02
N ILE A 66 25.61 2.58 -2.77
CA ILE A 66 24.99 1.33 -3.30
C ILE A 66 24.25 0.54 -2.21
N ARG A 67 24.83 0.43 -1.01
CA ARG A 67 24.22 -0.25 0.15
C ARG A 67 22.92 0.41 0.62
N ASP A 68 22.82 1.74 0.53
CA ASP A 68 21.59 2.46 0.89
C ASP A 68 20.48 2.17 -0.14
N GLY A 69 20.84 2.03 -1.43
CA GLY A 69 19.92 1.63 -2.50
C GLY A 69 19.29 0.26 -2.29
N PHE A 70 20.09 -0.76 -1.97
CA PHE A 70 19.58 -2.11 -1.65
C PHE A 70 18.62 -2.10 -0.45
N LEU A 71 18.96 -1.34 0.60
CA LEU A 71 18.09 -1.21 1.77
C LEU A 71 16.77 -0.51 1.42
N ILE A 72 16.82 0.57 0.63
CA ILE A 72 15.62 1.29 0.20
C ILE A 72 14.71 0.37 -0.62
N ALA A 73 15.27 -0.41 -1.56
CA ALA A 73 14.50 -1.36 -2.36
C ALA A 73 13.81 -2.42 -1.48
N ALA A 74 14.55 -3.05 -0.55
CA ALA A 74 13.98 -4.04 0.35
C ALA A 74 12.86 -3.44 1.23
N LEU A 75 13.11 -2.27 1.84
CA LEU A 75 12.13 -1.58 2.67
C LEU A 75 10.91 -1.12 1.86
N PHE A 76 11.09 -0.68 0.62
CA PHE A 76 10.00 -0.25 -0.24
C PHE A 76 8.98 -1.37 -0.43
N TRP A 77 9.41 -2.55 -0.88
CA TRP A 77 8.50 -3.68 -1.08
C TRP A 77 7.88 -4.17 0.23
N SER A 78 8.66 -4.25 1.31
CA SER A 78 8.12 -4.68 2.61
C SER A 78 7.07 -3.70 3.15
N VAL A 79 7.36 -2.40 3.09
CA VAL A 79 6.48 -1.36 3.64
C VAL A 79 5.25 -1.19 2.77
N LEU A 80 5.38 -1.13 1.44
CA LEU A 80 4.20 -1.06 0.57
C LEU A 80 3.34 -2.30 0.68
N GLY A 81 3.92 -3.50 0.79
CA GLY A 81 3.15 -4.73 1.02
C GLY A 81 2.35 -4.68 2.32
N LEU A 82 2.90 -4.11 3.38
CA LEU A 82 2.20 -3.93 4.66
C LEU A 82 1.14 -2.84 4.61
N PHE A 83 1.41 -1.68 4.00
CA PHE A 83 0.41 -0.61 3.89
C PHE A 83 -0.68 -0.95 2.88
N GLY A 84 -0.34 -1.74 1.86
CA GLY A 84 -1.30 -2.26 0.89
C GLY A 84 -2.30 -3.26 1.48
N SER A 85 -2.02 -3.82 2.66
CA SER A 85 -2.97 -4.71 3.34
C SER A 85 -4.09 -3.96 4.07
N LEU A 86 -3.91 -2.66 4.34
CA LEU A 86 -4.86 -1.86 5.13
C LEU A 86 -6.29 -1.91 4.57
N PRO A 87 -6.56 -1.71 3.27
CA PRO A 87 -7.92 -1.81 2.75
C PRO A 87 -8.54 -3.19 3.00
N PHE A 88 -7.78 -4.29 2.82
CA PHE A 88 -8.28 -5.65 3.06
C PHE A 88 -8.62 -5.92 4.54
N MET A 89 -7.92 -5.29 5.48
CA MET A 89 -8.21 -5.40 6.91
C MET A 89 -9.41 -4.54 7.35
N LEU A 90 -9.65 -3.43 6.65
CA LEU A 90 -10.63 -2.41 7.05
C LEU A 90 -11.97 -2.53 6.31
N THR A 91 -12.09 -3.45 5.35
CA THR A 91 -13.30 -3.72 4.57
C THR A 91 -14.35 -4.38 5.47
N SER A 92 -15.28 -3.61 6.05
CA SER A 92 -16.31 -4.04 7.01
C SER A 92 -16.76 -5.51 6.95
N GLU A 93 -17.51 -5.92 5.91
CA GLU A 93 -18.13 -7.25 5.82
C GLU A 93 -17.20 -8.34 5.27
N SER A 94 -16.06 -7.96 4.68
CA SER A 94 -15.09 -8.89 4.07
C SER A 94 -13.69 -8.71 4.64
N ALA A 95 -13.61 -8.25 5.89
CA ALA A 95 -12.35 -7.93 6.55
C ALA A 95 -11.53 -9.20 6.70
N LEU A 96 -10.36 -9.21 6.08
CA LEU A 96 -9.42 -10.32 6.21
C LEU A 96 -8.71 -10.24 7.56
N THR A 97 -8.32 -11.40 8.07
CA THR A 97 -7.39 -11.46 9.19
C THR A 97 -6.07 -10.80 8.81
N LEU A 98 -5.30 -10.30 9.79
CA LEU A 98 -3.98 -9.70 9.52
C LEU A 98 -3.08 -10.56 8.61
N PRO A 99 -2.86 -11.87 8.87
CA PRO A 99 -2.01 -12.68 8.01
C PRO A 99 -2.58 -12.82 6.59
N ASP A 100 -3.89 -12.97 6.43
CA ASP A 100 -4.54 -13.11 5.13
C ASP A 100 -4.47 -11.81 4.31
N ALA A 101 -4.71 -10.67 4.96
CA ALA A 101 -4.62 -9.35 4.34
C ALA A 101 -3.19 -9.03 3.87
N VAL A 102 -2.21 -9.36 4.72
CA VAL A 102 -0.79 -9.23 4.37
C VAL A 102 -0.45 -10.17 3.21
N PHE A 103 -0.90 -11.42 3.26
CA PHE A 103 -0.69 -12.38 2.17
C PHE A 103 -1.28 -11.87 0.84
N GLU A 104 -2.54 -11.43 0.81
CA GLU A 104 -3.17 -10.88 -0.41
C GLU A 104 -2.43 -9.65 -0.94
N SER A 105 -2.05 -8.72 -0.05
CA SER A 105 -1.35 -7.51 -0.46
C SER A 105 0.01 -7.83 -1.07
N PHE A 106 0.80 -8.71 -0.43
CA PHE A 106 2.08 -9.15 -0.99
C PHE A 106 1.88 -9.91 -2.29
N ALA A 107 0.98 -10.89 -2.35
CA ALA A 107 0.73 -11.66 -3.56
C ALA A 107 0.26 -10.79 -4.75
N GLY A 108 -0.52 -9.75 -4.46
CA GLY A 108 -0.87 -8.65 -5.36
C GLY A 108 0.36 -7.90 -5.85
N LEU A 109 1.07 -7.28 -4.91
CA LEU A 109 2.17 -6.36 -5.18
C LEU A 109 3.39 -7.04 -5.81
N THR A 110 3.71 -8.29 -5.46
CA THR A 110 4.85 -9.04 -6.03
C THR A 110 4.48 -9.82 -7.29
N THR A 111 3.34 -9.49 -7.88
CA THR A 111 2.79 -10.14 -9.07
C THR A 111 2.71 -11.66 -8.99
N THR A 112 2.55 -12.21 -7.79
CA THR A 112 2.53 -13.67 -7.57
C THR A 112 1.18 -14.26 -7.95
N GLY A 113 0.10 -13.52 -7.73
CA GLY A 113 -1.25 -13.91 -8.17
C GLY A 113 -1.88 -15.03 -7.34
N ALA A 114 -1.26 -15.43 -6.23
CA ALA A 114 -1.85 -16.33 -5.25
C ALA A 114 -2.96 -15.61 -4.45
N THR A 115 -3.96 -16.37 -4.00
CA THR A 115 -5.13 -15.81 -3.28
C THR A 115 -5.53 -16.73 -2.13
N VAL A 116 -5.83 -16.15 -0.98
CA VAL A 116 -6.50 -16.80 0.17
C VAL A 116 -7.99 -16.48 0.20
N ILE A 117 -8.43 -15.45 -0.53
CA ILE A 117 -9.86 -15.13 -0.66
C ILE A 117 -10.57 -16.19 -1.51
N THR A 118 -11.67 -16.73 -0.99
CA THR A 118 -12.60 -17.60 -1.72
C THR A 118 -13.78 -16.78 -2.26
N GLY A 119 -14.32 -17.16 -3.42
CA GLY A 119 -15.48 -16.45 -4.01
C GLY A 119 -15.17 -15.02 -4.46
N ILE A 120 -14.06 -14.84 -5.19
CA ILE A 120 -13.58 -13.54 -5.68
C ILE A 120 -14.65 -12.79 -6.51
N GLU A 121 -15.54 -13.53 -7.16
CA GLU A 121 -16.62 -13.02 -7.99
C GLU A 121 -17.62 -12.18 -7.19
N TYR A 122 -17.76 -12.47 -5.88
CA TYR A 122 -18.70 -11.82 -4.97
C TYR A 122 -18.06 -10.69 -4.15
N LEU A 123 -16.77 -10.42 -4.34
CA LEU A 123 -16.11 -9.30 -3.69
C LEU A 123 -16.66 -7.96 -4.19
N PRO A 124 -16.72 -6.93 -3.32
CA PRO A 124 -16.99 -5.56 -3.72
C PRO A 124 -16.10 -5.12 -4.91
N GLU A 125 -16.68 -4.39 -5.86
CA GLU A 125 -16.01 -3.98 -7.09
C GLU A 125 -14.73 -3.17 -6.81
N SER A 126 -14.74 -2.31 -5.78
CA SER A 126 -13.57 -1.54 -5.36
C SER A 126 -12.41 -2.44 -4.90
N ILE A 127 -12.71 -3.53 -4.22
CA ILE A 127 -11.72 -4.50 -3.72
C ILE A 127 -11.18 -5.35 -4.86
N ARG A 128 -12.05 -5.80 -5.77
CA ARG A 128 -11.62 -6.49 -7.00
C ARG A 128 -10.69 -5.61 -7.84
N TYR A 129 -11.05 -4.34 -8.02
CA TYR A 129 -10.22 -3.37 -8.72
C TYR A 129 -8.89 -3.17 -8.00
N TYR A 130 -8.90 -2.99 -6.68
CA TYR A 130 -7.69 -2.78 -5.88
C TYR A 130 -6.70 -3.94 -6.00
N ARG A 131 -7.19 -5.19 -6.01
CA ARG A 131 -6.34 -6.37 -6.23
C ARG A 131 -5.63 -6.33 -7.57
N GLN A 132 -6.34 -6.00 -8.65
CA GLN A 132 -5.74 -5.86 -9.99
C GLN A 132 -4.81 -4.66 -10.08
N GLN A 133 -5.11 -3.58 -9.35
CA GLN A 133 -4.25 -2.41 -9.27
C GLN A 133 -2.92 -2.75 -8.57
N LEU A 134 -2.93 -3.53 -7.48
CA LEU A 134 -1.69 -3.97 -6.81
C LEU A 134 -0.80 -4.79 -7.74
N GLN A 135 -1.39 -5.69 -8.54
CA GLN A 135 -0.69 -6.44 -9.59
C GLN A 135 -0.06 -5.52 -10.63
N TRP A 136 -0.82 -4.53 -11.10
CA TRP A 136 -0.33 -3.56 -12.08
C TRP A 136 0.79 -2.68 -11.52
N LEU A 137 0.66 -2.20 -10.28
CA LEU A 137 1.71 -1.44 -9.58
C LEU A 137 2.97 -2.27 -9.38
N GLY A 138 2.81 -3.53 -9.00
CA GLY A 138 3.88 -4.51 -8.87
C GLY A 138 4.66 -4.73 -10.16
N GLY A 139 3.96 -4.87 -11.29
CA GLY A 139 4.58 -5.11 -12.59
C GLY A 139 5.31 -3.91 -13.19
N MET A 140 5.14 -2.70 -12.63
CA MET A 140 5.90 -1.51 -13.05
C MET A 140 7.26 -1.37 -12.36
N GLY A 141 7.45 -1.99 -11.19
CA GLY A 141 8.67 -1.89 -10.37
C GLY A 141 9.78 -2.82 -10.82
#